data_AF-A0A960JY88-F1
#
_entry.id   AF-A0A960JY88-F1
#
_cell.length_a   1.000
_cell.length_b   1.000
_cell.length_c   1.000
_cell.angle_alpha   90.00
_cell.angle_beta   90.00
_cell.angle_gamma   90.00
#
_symmetry.space_group_name_H-M   'P 1'
#
loop_
_entity.id
_entity.type
_entity.pdbx_description
1 polymer ?
#
loop_
_entity_poly.entity_id
_entity_poly.type
_entity_poly.pdbx_seq_one_letter_code
_entity_poly.pdbx_strand_id
1 'polypeptide(L)'
;EALKDALAEAVNRLEGATESVIVVIPDSRTYPVDFEPDPGVVLALPAGRHLEIRAANGERPVLVLPRFNLVVEGGKGSSFEVNGLLFTGLPLIVRGELEHLNLRHTTLVPGWGFRADGRPLAAGARSLFVESGSTAVLVERSIVGALSVDRQARVEIADSIVDAQERSNLAYSESGDEPGGPLTVRRSTVVGGLHTQRLDLAESSLFLGTVVAEQRQQGCVRFSHVPLGSRVPRRYRCQPEVPAEASPAEARRLAARVFPRFTSLSYGDPGYCQLDWRGPREILRGAEDESEMGVFSSLLQPRREDALRVRLDEYLRLGLEAGILFVT
;
A
#
# COMPACT_ATOMS: atom_id res chain seq x y z
N GLU A 1 28.98 0.65 5.52
CA GLU A 1 29.42 1.01 6.89
C GLU A 1 28.70 2.24 7.41
N ALA A 2 28.79 3.41 6.76
CA ALA A 2 28.22 4.67 7.25
C ALA A 2 26.74 4.64 7.73
N LEU A 3 25.82 3.94 7.05
CA LEU A 3 24.41 3.93 7.48
C LEU A 3 24.18 3.12 8.76
N LYS A 4 24.90 2.01 8.92
CA LYS A 4 24.82 1.18 10.14
C LYS A 4 25.21 2.00 11.35
N ASP A 5 26.34 2.70 11.24
CA ASP A 5 26.86 3.54 12.31
C ASP A 5 25.92 4.73 12.58
N ALA A 6 25.35 5.33 11.54
CA ALA A 6 24.37 6.41 11.68
C ALA A 6 23.07 5.95 12.38
N LEU A 7 22.58 4.74 12.09
CA LEU A 7 21.41 4.17 12.76
C LEU A 7 21.71 3.82 14.22
N ALA A 8 22.88 3.21 14.49
CA ALA A 8 23.30 2.93 15.86
C ALA A 8 23.49 4.21 16.67
N GLU A 9 24.10 5.24 16.07
CA GLU A 9 24.25 6.56 16.69
C GLU A 9 22.88 7.21 16.93
N ALA A 10 21.95 7.11 15.99
CA ALA A 10 20.59 7.62 16.17
C ALA A 10 19.89 6.94 17.35
N VAL A 11 19.99 5.62 17.47
CA VAL A 11 19.43 4.86 18.62
C VAL A 11 20.09 5.29 19.93
N ASN A 12 21.41 5.43 19.98
CA ASN A 12 22.10 5.91 21.19
C ASN A 12 21.67 7.33 21.57
N ARG A 13 21.45 8.21 20.58
CA ARG A 13 20.92 9.56 20.83
C ARG A 13 19.49 9.52 21.37
N LEU A 14 18.67 8.56 20.95
CA LEU A 14 17.30 8.40 21.47
C LEU A 14 17.26 8.06 22.95
N GLU A 15 18.29 7.43 23.54
CA GLU A 15 18.32 7.14 24.98
C GLU A 15 18.49 8.41 25.82
N GLY A 16 19.29 9.37 25.34
CA GLY A 16 19.61 10.62 26.04
C GLY A 16 18.78 11.85 25.65
N ALA A 17 18.12 11.85 24.49
CA ALA A 17 17.48 13.04 23.92
C ALA A 17 16.03 13.23 24.38
N THR A 18 15.63 14.45 24.73
CA THR A 18 14.20 14.81 24.90
C THR A 18 13.48 15.06 23.56
N GLU A 19 14.21 15.09 22.45
CA GLU A 19 13.73 15.47 21.12
C GLU A 19 13.66 14.29 20.16
N SER A 20 12.97 14.51 19.03
CA SER A 20 12.90 13.60 17.89
C SER A 20 14.26 13.46 17.20
N VAL A 21 14.63 12.25 16.80
CA VAL A 21 15.85 11.99 16.02
C VAL A 21 15.47 11.74 14.56
N ILE A 22 16.14 12.45 13.64
CA ILE A 22 15.93 12.29 12.19
C ILE A 22 17.25 11.87 11.55
N VAL A 23 17.23 10.76 10.84
CA VAL A 23 18.35 10.26 10.03
C VAL A 23 18.05 10.55 8.56
N VAL A 24 18.88 11.37 7.93
CA VAL A 24 18.75 11.72 6.51
C VAL A 24 19.80 10.98 5.68
N ILE A 25 19.36 10.17 4.72
CA ILE A 25 20.24 9.51 3.75
C ILE A 25 20.46 10.45 2.55
N PRO A 26 21.69 10.93 2.32
CA PRO A 26 21.95 12.04 1.40
C PRO A 26 22.05 11.65 -0.08
N ASP A 27 21.99 10.36 -0.41
CA ASP A 27 22.22 9.87 -1.78
C ASP A 27 21.32 8.66 -2.12
N SER A 28 21.24 8.34 -3.41
CA SER A 28 20.49 7.21 -3.97
C SER A 28 21.26 5.88 -3.96
N ARG A 29 22.20 5.68 -3.04
CA ARG A 29 22.99 4.43 -3.00
C ARG A 29 22.18 3.26 -2.44
N THR A 30 22.71 2.06 -2.70
CA THR A 30 22.24 0.82 -2.11
C THR A 30 23.06 0.51 -0.85
N TYR A 31 22.36 0.30 0.25
CA TYR A 31 22.92 0.07 1.58
C TYR A 31 22.54 -1.35 2.04
N PRO A 32 23.49 -2.31 2.02
CA PRO A 32 23.28 -3.58 2.70
C PRO A 32 23.25 -3.35 4.20
N VAL A 33 22.16 -3.79 4.82
CA VAL A 33 21.90 -3.74 6.25
C VAL A 33 22.25 -5.12 6.80
N ASP A 34 23.55 -5.43 6.83
CA ASP A 34 24.13 -6.63 7.43
C ASP A 34 25.01 -6.24 8.61
N PHE A 35 24.65 -6.72 9.80
CA PHE A 35 25.28 -6.30 11.04
C PHE A 35 25.96 -7.49 11.70
N GLU A 36 26.97 -8.11 11.06
CA GLU A 36 27.78 -9.09 11.80
C GLU A 36 28.43 -8.42 13.04
N PRO A 37 28.44 -9.05 14.22
CA PRO A 37 27.96 -10.40 14.56
C PRO A 37 26.51 -10.49 15.11
N ASP A 38 25.73 -9.41 15.08
CA ASP A 38 24.40 -9.31 15.68
C ASP A 38 23.29 -9.82 14.72
N PRO A 39 22.40 -10.76 15.14
CA PRO A 39 21.43 -11.42 14.25
C PRO A 39 20.23 -10.55 13.82
N GLY A 40 20.38 -9.23 13.77
CA GLY A 40 19.37 -8.29 13.33
C GLY A 40 19.65 -6.86 13.77
N VAL A 41 19.07 -5.90 13.07
CA VAL A 41 19.08 -4.50 13.52
C VAL A 41 17.85 -4.29 14.37
N VAL A 42 18.05 -4.17 15.68
CA VAL A 42 16.98 -3.75 16.59
C VAL A 42 17.09 -2.24 16.79
N LEU A 43 16.12 -1.51 16.26
CA LEU A 43 15.90 -0.11 16.58
C LEU A 43 15.04 -0.07 17.84
N ALA A 44 15.68 0.01 19.01
CA ALA A 44 15.00 0.20 20.28
C ALA A 44 14.63 1.69 20.44
N LEU A 45 13.33 1.98 20.47
CA LEU A 45 12.81 3.34 20.66
C LEU A 45 12.30 3.47 22.10
N PRO A 46 12.93 4.29 22.96
CA PRO A 46 12.43 4.50 24.31
C PRO A 46 11.04 5.14 24.33
N ALA A 47 10.34 5.03 25.46
CA ALA A 47 9.00 5.56 25.63
C ALA A 47 8.92 7.06 25.28
N GLY A 48 7.90 7.44 24.52
CA GLY A 48 7.67 8.82 24.07
C GLY A 48 8.67 9.36 23.05
N ARG A 49 9.58 8.54 22.51
CA ARG A 49 10.60 8.97 21.55
C ARG A 49 10.17 8.75 20.11
N HIS A 50 10.64 9.63 19.22
CA HIS A 50 10.37 9.57 17.79
C HIS A 50 11.66 9.40 16.99
N LEU A 51 11.65 8.46 16.05
CA LEU A 51 12.72 8.25 15.07
C LEU A 51 12.15 8.33 13.65
N GLU A 52 12.68 9.23 12.84
CA GLU A 52 12.44 9.27 11.40
C GLU A 52 13.71 8.85 10.65
N ILE A 53 13.56 7.95 9.68
CA ILE A 53 14.57 7.70 8.65
C ILE A 53 14.00 8.20 7.33
N ARG A 54 14.70 9.13 6.68
CA ARG A 54 14.24 9.72 5.42
C ARG A 54 15.33 9.82 4.36
N ALA A 55 14.91 9.76 3.11
CA ALA A 55 15.75 10.15 1.99
C ALA A 55 15.89 11.68 1.92
N ALA A 56 17.04 12.16 1.43
CA ALA A 56 17.15 13.53 0.98
C ALA A 56 16.24 13.79 -0.24
N ASN A 57 15.85 15.05 -0.45
CA ASN A 57 14.96 15.40 -1.54
C ASN A 57 15.57 15.05 -2.91
N GLY A 58 14.81 14.35 -3.75
CA GLY A 58 15.26 13.89 -5.07
C GLY A 58 16.09 12.60 -5.05
N GLU A 59 16.38 12.05 -3.86
CA GLU A 59 17.15 10.80 -3.72
C GLU A 59 16.23 9.59 -3.50
N ARG A 60 16.69 8.41 -3.94
CA ARG A 60 16.00 7.13 -3.79
C ARG A 60 16.95 6.07 -3.22
N PRO A 61 17.29 6.15 -1.92
CA PRO A 61 18.14 5.14 -1.27
C PRO A 61 17.45 3.78 -1.21
N VAL A 62 18.24 2.72 -1.36
CA VAL A 62 17.79 1.34 -1.26
C VAL A 62 18.43 0.67 -0.06
N LEU A 63 17.61 0.14 0.85
CA LEU A 63 18.03 -0.69 1.98
C LEU A 63 17.83 -2.15 1.63
N VAL A 64 18.92 -2.92 1.66
CA VAL A 64 18.89 -4.36 1.42
C VAL A 64 18.99 -5.07 2.77
N LEU A 65 18.01 -5.92 3.08
CA LEU A 65 17.93 -6.75 4.28
C LEU A 65 18.17 -8.22 3.91
N PRO A 66 19.41 -8.64 3.59
CA PRO A 66 19.63 -9.92 2.90
C PRO A 66 19.64 -11.13 3.85
N ARG A 67 19.91 -10.92 5.15
CA ARG A 67 20.07 -12.01 6.13
C ARG A 67 19.23 -11.86 7.39
N PHE A 68 19.03 -10.63 7.85
CA PHE A 68 18.27 -10.35 9.08
C PHE A 68 17.17 -9.34 8.85
N ASN A 69 16.11 -9.45 9.66
CA ASN A 69 15.02 -8.47 9.66
C ASN A 69 15.50 -7.16 10.30
N LEU A 70 14.94 -6.05 9.82
CA LEU A 70 14.94 -4.80 10.59
C LEU A 70 13.81 -4.90 11.61
N VAL A 71 14.13 -4.81 12.89
CA VAL A 71 13.17 -4.90 14.00
C VAL A 71 13.07 -3.53 14.65
N VAL A 72 11.86 -3.02 14.78
CA VAL A 72 11.55 -1.80 15.53
C VAL A 72 10.89 -2.22 16.83
N GLU A 73 11.58 -1.98 17.95
CA GLU A 73 11.08 -2.29 19.28
C GLU A 73 10.71 -0.99 19.99
N GLY A 74 9.42 -0.65 19.97
CA GLY A 74 8.93 0.62 20.51
C GLY A 74 8.52 0.52 21.98
N GLY A 75 8.91 1.49 22.79
CA GLY A 75 8.32 1.74 24.11
C GLY A 75 7.01 2.52 24.01
N LYS A 76 6.25 2.56 25.11
CA LYS A 76 4.95 3.26 25.15
C LYS A 76 5.05 4.69 24.64
N GLY A 77 4.17 5.06 23.70
CA GLY A 77 4.12 6.40 23.13
C GLY A 77 5.24 6.75 22.15
N SER A 78 6.07 5.76 21.78
CA SER A 78 7.10 5.96 20.77
C SER A 78 6.53 5.91 19.35
N SER A 79 7.26 6.48 18.39
CA SER A 79 6.84 6.50 17.00
C SER A 79 8.02 6.35 16.03
N PHE A 80 7.79 5.63 14.95
CA PHE A 80 8.78 5.38 13.91
C PHE A 80 8.25 5.80 12.54
N GLU A 81 9.04 6.55 11.79
CA GLU A 81 8.69 7.02 10.45
C GLU A 81 9.76 6.67 9.42
N VAL A 82 9.31 6.23 8.26
CA VAL A 82 10.12 5.94 7.08
C VAL A 82 9.59 6.78 5.94
N ASN A 83 10.45 7.59 5.33
CA ASN A 83 10.05 8.53 4.28
C ASN A 83 10.99 8.51 3.06
N GLY A 84 10.50 8.02 1.92
CA GLY A 84 11.26 8.05 0.66
C GLY A 84 12.28 6.93 0.48
N LEU A 85 12.15 5.82 1.21
CA LEU A 85 13.10 4.70 1.14
C LEU A 85 12.51 3.47 0.46
N LEU A 86 13.38 2.68 -0.19
CA LEU A 86 13.03 1.36 -0.69
C LEU A 86 13.74 0.28 0.14
N PHE A 87 12.99 -0.71 0.60
CA PHE A 87 13.47 -1.89 1.31
C PHE A 87 13.28 -3.12 0.44
N THR A 88 14.36 -3.89 0.26
CA THR A 88 14.33 -5.19 -0.40
C THR A 88 15.01 -6.23 0.50
N GLY A 89 14.63 -7.48 0.36
CA GLY A 89 15.04 -8.57 1.25
C GLY A 89 13.97 -8.87 2.28
N LEU A 90 14.41 -9.28 3.47
CA LEU A 90 13.57 -9.69 4.58
C LEU A 90 12.62 -8.58 5.09
N PRO A 91 11.52 -8.95 5.76
CA PRO A 91 10.50 -8.02 6.22
C PRO A 91 10.96 -7.07 7.32
N LEU A 92 10.24 -5.95 7.44
CA LEU A 92 10.25 -5.08 8.61
C LEU A 92 9.35 -5.71 9.70
N ILE A 93 9.83 -5.75 10.93
CA ILE A 93 9.10 -6.28 12.08
C ILE A 93 8.93 -5.18 13.13
N VAL A 94 7.72 -5.00 13.63
CA VAL A 94 7.37 -3.98 14.63
C VAL A 94 6.83 -4.66 15.88
N ARG A 95 7.43 -4.37 17.03
CA ARG A 95 7.20 -5.00 18.32
C ARG A 95 7.09 -3.98 19.45
N GLY A 96 6.69 -4.46 20.62
CA GLY A 96 6.59 -3.67 21.85
C GLY A 96 5.29 -2.88 21.93
N GLU A 97 5.37 -1.66 22.45
CA GLU A 97 4.28 -0.71 22.64
C GLU A 97 4.43 0.53 21.73
N LEU A 98 4.97 0.35 20.52
CA LEU A 98 5.05 1.41 19.51
C LEU A 98 3.64 1.99 19.28
N GLU A 99 3.49 3.30 19.39
CA GLU A 99 2.20 3.98 19.21
C GLU A 99 1.93 4.26 17.72
N HIS A 100 2.95 4.73 16.98
CA HIS A 100 2.79 5.09 15.57
C HIS A 100 3.87 4.50 14.69
N LEU A 101 3.46 3.91 13.57
CA LEU A 101 4.33 3.53 12.45
C LEU A 101 3.87 4.26 11.19
N ASN A 102 4.70 5.14 10.65
CA ASN A 102 4.40 5.89 9.43
C ASN A 102 5.31 5.43 8.29
N LEU A 103 4.70 4.88 7.23
CA LEU A 103 5.38 4.56 5.98
C LEU A 103 4.89 5.53 4.90
N ARG A 104 5.71 6.53 4.59
CA ARG A 104 5.40 7.54 3.56
C ARG A 104 6.37 7.41 2.41
N HIS A 105 5.88 7.48 1.17
CA HIS A 105 6.76 7.43 -0.01
C HIS A 105 7.73 6.23 0.03
N THR A 106 7.31 5.14 0.66
CA THR A 106 8.16 4.02 1.02
C THR A 106 7.80 2.82 0.15
N THR A 107 8.80 2.07 -0.25
CA THR A 107 8.59 0.79 -0.91
C THR A 107 9.11 -0.35 -0.04
N LEU A 108 8.23 -1.18 0.48
CA LEU A 108 8.59 -2.51 1.01
C LEU A 108 8.35 -3.50 -0.12
N VAL A 109 9.42 -3.90 -0.84
CA VAL A 109 9.29 -4.58 -2.13
C VAL A 109 8.41 -5.84 -2.03
N PRO A 110 7.31 -5.94 -2.81
CA PRO A 110 6.51 -7.15 -2.89
C PRO A 110 7.35 -8.36 -3.26
N GLY A 111 7.25 -9.42 -2.46
CA GLY A 111 8.01 -10.65 -2.68
C GLY A 111 9.52 -10.56 -2.41
N TRP A 112 9.94 -9.59 -1.59
CA TRP A 112 11.31 -9.40 -1.07
C TRP A 112 12.38 -8.99 -2.09
N GLY A 113 12.01 -8.76 -3.34
CA GLY A 113 12.95 -8.48 -4.42
C GLY A 113 12.76 -9.46 -5.57
N PHE A 114 13.57 -9.32 -6.62
CA PHE A 114 13.42 -10.08 -7.85
C PHE A 114 14.73 -10.70 -8.30
N ARG A 115 14.62 -11.88 -8.91
CA ARG A 115 15.72 -12.54 -9.61
C ARG A 115 15.90 -11.92 -10.99
N ALA A 116 17.02 -12.24 -11.65
CA ALA A 116 17.31 -11.79 -13.01
C ALA A 116 16.26 -12.24 -14.06
N ASP A 117 15.49 -13.29 -13.77
CA ASP A 117 14.39 -13.78 -14.61
C ASP A 117 13.04 -13.08 -14.35
N GLY A 118 13.03 -12.04 -13.49
CA GLY A 118 11.83 -11.27 -13.16
C GLY A 118 10.88 -11.96 -12.18
N ARG A 119 11.24 -13.12 -11.61
CA ARG A 119 10.44 -13.77 -10.56
C ARG A 119 10.77 -13.20 -9.18
N PRO A 120 9.79 -13.09 -8.28
CA PRO A 120 10.07 -12.65 -6.92
C PRO A 120 10.96 -13.64 -6.16
N LEU A 121 11.71 -13.12 -5.19
CA LEU A 121 12.53 -13.93 -4.30
C LEU A 121 11.67 -14.80 -3.37
N ALA A 122 10.53 -14.28 -2.91
CA ALA A 122 9.57 -14.99 -2.08
C ALA A 122 8.13 -14.61 -2.44
N ALA A 123 7.52 -15.37 -3.37
CA ALA A 123 6.18 -15.08 -3.87
C ALA A 123 5.12 -15.00 -2.75
N GLY A 124 4.34 -13.91 -2.70
CA GLY A 124 3.28 -13.70 -1.71
C GLY A 124 3.76 -13.47 -0.27
N ALA A 125 5.08 -13.35 -0.05
CA ALA A 125 5.65 -13.17 1.27
C ALA A 125 5.26 -11.82 1.89
N ARG A 126 5.15 -11.81 3.21
CA ARG A 126 4.85 -10.62 4.00
C ARG A 126 6.06 -9.70 4.02
N SER A 127 5.82 -8.41 3.81
CA SER A 127 6.86 -7.36 3.83
C SER A 127 6.92 -6.60 5.15
N LEU A 128 5.84 -6.66 5.93
CA LEU A 128 5.69 -6.02 7.24
C LEU A 128 4.99 -6.96 8.22
N PHE A 129 5.53 -7.06 9.42
CA PHE A 129 4.89 -7.67 10.59
C PHE A 129 4.67 -6.62 11.66
N VAL A 130 3.44 -6.45 12.10
CA VAL A 130 3.05 -5.58 13.20
C VAL A 130 2.55 -6.47 14.33
N GLU A 131 3.46 -6.83 15.23
CA GLU A 131 3.22 -7.73 16.36
C GLU A 131 2.82 -6.94 17.63
N SER A 132 2.48 -5.66 17.48
CA SER A 132 2.08 -4.76 18.56
C SER A 132 0.62 -4.33 18.37
N GLY A 133 -0.25 -4.79 19.27
CA GLY A 133 -1.67 -4.47 19.24
C GLY A 133 -2.01 -3.00 19.54
N SER A 134 -1.07 -2.21 20.07
CA SER A 134 -1.27 -0.78 20.33
C SER A 134 -0.88 0.13 19.16
N THR A 135 -0.21 -0.41 18.12
CA THR A 135 0.30 0.41 17.02
C THR A 135 -0.81 0.89 16.09
N ALA A 136 -0.79 2.19 15.79
CA ALA A 136 -1.47 2.79 14.66
C ALA A 136 -0.50 2.92 13.48
N VAL A 137 -0.80 2.22 12.39
CA VAL A 137 0.03 2.18 11.18
C VAL A 137 -0.60 3.07 10.10
N LEU A 138 0.21 3.93 9.50
CA LEU A 138 -0.13 4.69 8.31
C LEU A 138 0.75 4.24 7.15
N VAL A 139 0.13 3.77 6.07
CA VAL A 139 0.78 3.50 4.78
C VAL A 139 0.26 4.51 3.78
N GLU A 140 1.09 5.49 3.43
CA GLU A 140 0.70 6.60 2.56
C GLU A 140 1.65 6.74 1.37
N ARG A 141 1.09 6.87 0.15
CA ARG A 141 1.88 7.02 -1.09
C ARG A 141 3.00 6.00 -1.21
N SER A 142 2.70 4.75 -0.85
CA SER A 142 3.69 3.70 -0.63
C SER A 142 3.32 2.43 -1.40
N ILE A 143 4.32 1.59 -1.66
CA ILE A 143 4.14 0.24 -2.21
C ILE A 143 4.60 -0.73 -1.14
N VAL A 144 3.73 -1.60 -0.69
CA VAL A 144 4.08 -2.61 0.32
C VAL A 144 3.67 -3.98 -0.19
N GLY A 145 4.46 -5.00 0.15
CA GLY A 145 4.01 -6.38 0.02
C GLY A 145 2.88 -6.71 1.00
N ALA A 146 2.54 -7.99 1.13
CA ALA A 146 1.52 -8.41 2.09
C ALA A 146 1.87 -7.99 3.54
N LEU A 147 0.87 -7.69 4.35
CA LEU A 147 0.99 -7.17 5.72
C LEU A 147 0.47 -8.20 6.72
N SER A 148 1.28 -8.56 7.72
CA SER A 148 0.86 -9.33 8.90
C SER A 148 0.64 -8.36 10.05
N VAL A 149 -0.58 -8.27 10.55
CA VAL A 149 -0.97 -7.21 11.49
C VAL A 149 -1.77 -7.80 12.64
N ASP A 150 -1.30 -7.57 13.86
CA ASP A 150 -1.98 -7.93 15.09
C ASP A 150 -3.46 -7.49 15.06
N ARG A 151 -4.34 -8.32 15.60
CA ARG A 151 -5.78 -8.12 15.54
C ARG A 151 -6.27 -6.83 16.21
N GLN A 152 -5.49 -6.20 17.08
CA GLN A 152 -5.84 -4.94 17.76
C GLN A 152 -5.23 -3.71 17.09
N ALA A 153 -4.15 -3.88 16.32
CA ALA A 153 -3.46 -2.79 15.65
C ALA A 153 -4.34 -2.14 14.58
N ARG A 154 -4.32 -0.81 14.50
CA ARG A 154 -5.11 -0.04 13.52
C ARG A 154 -4.27 0.29 12.31
N VAL A 155 -4.81 0.11 11.11
CA VAL A 155 -4.08 0.41 9.87
C VAL A 155 -4.90 1.35 8.99
N GLU A 156 -4.25 2.41 8.51
CA GLU A 156 -4.76 3.26 7.45
C GLU A 156 -3.85 3.15 6.22
N ILE A 157 -4.46 2.90 5.06
CA ILE A 157 -3.76 2.78 3.77
C ILE A 157 -4.36 3.84 2.84
N ALA A 158 -3.53 4.76 2.38
CA ALA A 158 -3.96 5.89 1.56
C ALA A 158 -3.03 6.07 0.35
N ASP A 159 -3.60 6.25 -0.85
CA ASP A 159 -2.84 6.51 -2.08
C ASP A 159 -1.73 5.48 -2.33
N SER A 160 -1.97 4.20 -1.98
CA SER A 160 -0.93 3.18 -1.87
C SER A 160 -1.28 1.88 -2.60
N ILE A 161 -0.27 1.03 -2.77
CA ILE A 161 -0.42 -0.34 -3.29
C ILE A 161 -0.05 -1.32 -2.19
N VAL A 162 -0.92 -2.30 -1.95
CA VAL A 162 -0.61 -3.50 -1.16
C VAL A 162 -0.61 -4.69 -2.12
N ASP A 163 0.53 -5.34 -2.29
CA ASP A 163 0.70 -6.35 -3.33
C ASP A 163 1.18 -7.70 -2.78
N ALA A 164 0.26 -8.66 -2.72
CA ALA A 164 0.55 -10.07 -2.44
C ALA A 164 0.84 -10.88 -3.72
N GLN A 165 1.01 -10.21 -4.86
CA GLN A 165 1.41 -10.69 -6.19
C GLN A 165 0.36 -11.53 -6.92
N GLU A 166 -0.47 -12.26 -6.19
CA GLU A 166 -1.61 -13.00 -6.72
C GLU A 166 -2.88 -12.69 -5.93
N ARG A 167 -4.02 -12.75 -6.61
CA ARG A 167 -5.35 -12.46 -6.03
C ARG A 167 -5.75 -13.46 -4.94
N SER A 168 -5.24 -14.68 -5.03
CA SER A 168 -5.43 -15.78 -4.08
C SER A 168 -4.59 -15.64 -2.82
N ASN A 169 -3.48 -14.90 -2.86
CA ASN A 169 -2.63 -14.67 -1.70
C ASN A 169 -3.30 -13.67 -0.75
N LEU A 170 -3.06 -13.80 0.55
CA LEU A 170 -3.56 -12.85 1.54
C LEU A 170 -2.61 -11.65 1.64
N ALA A 171 -3.12 -10.48 1.21
CA ALA A 171 -2.45 -9.19 1.29
C ALA A 171 -2.51 -8.57 2.69
N TYR A 172 -3.52 -8.91 3.49
CA TYR A 172 -3.68 -8.39 4.84
C TYR A 172 -4.43 -9.40 5.70
N SER A 173 -3.78 -9.83 6.79
CA SER A 173 -4.33 -10.67 7.85
C SER A 173 -3.39 -10.66 9.05
N GLU A 174 -3.75 -11.24 10.19
CA GLU A 174 -2.78 -11.44 11.29
C GLU A 174 -1.87 -12.62 10.94
N SER A 175 -2.45 -13.79 10.76
CA SER A 175 -1.76 -15.00 10.32
C SER A 175 -2.75 -15.91 9.61
N GLY A 176 -2.39 -16.57 8.50
CA GLY A 176 -3.28 -17.53 7.82
C GLY A 176 -4.75 -17.09 7.78
N ASP A 177 -5.60 -17.83 8.51
CA ASP A 177 -7.05 -17.62 8.63
C ASP A 177 -7.49 -16.70 9.79
N GLU A 178 -6.56 -16.08 10.51
CA GLU A 178 -6.86 -15.09 11.57
C GLU A 178 -6.92 -13.67 10.99
N PRO A 179 -7.97 -12.89 11.33
CA PRO A 179 -8.14 -11.54 10.84
C PRO A 179 -7.08 -10.59 11.39
N GLY A 180 -6.54 -9.74 10.52
CA GLY A 180 -5.75 -8.59 10.97
C GLY A 180 -6.62 -7.53 11.64
N GLY A 181 -6.00 -6.56 12.31
CA GLY A 181 -6.73 -5.51 13.03
C GLY A 181 -7.53 -4.56 12.15
N PRO A 182 -8.24 -3.58 12.75
CA PRO A 182 -9.13 -2.66 12.04
C PRO A 182 -8.43 -1.88 10.93
N LEU A 183 -9.10 -1.76 9.78
CA LEU A 183 -8.50 -1.25 8.56
C LEU A 183 -9.33 -0.12 7.93
N THR A 184 -8.64 0.93 7.49
CA THR A 184 -9.15 1.97 6.57
C THR A 184 -8.34 1.97 5.28
N VAL A 185 -9.01 2.01 4.12
CA VAL A 185 -8.38 2.04 2.80
C VAL A 185 -8.96 3.17 1.96
N ARG A 186 -8.11 4.05 1.43
CA ARG A 186 -8.50 5.20 0.60
C ARG A 186 -7.64 5.25 -0.64
N ARG A 187 -8.27 5.43 -1.82
CA ARG A 187 -7.58 5.63 -3.11
C ARG A 187 -6.41 4.66 -3.28
N SER A 188 -6.62 3.38 -3.02
CA SER A 188 -5.53 2.40 -2.97
C SER A 188 -5.88 1.14 -3.76
N THR A 189 -4.85 0.43 -4.21
CA THR A 189 -5.00 -0.83 -4.95
C THR A 189 -4.45 -1.99 -4.11
N VAL A 190 -5.29 -2.97 -3.82
CA VAL A 190 -4.93 -4.17 -3.05
C VAL A 190 -4.95 -5.39 -3.96
N VAL A 191 -3.77 -5.92 -4.28
CA VAL A 191 -3.58 -7.15 -5.03
C VAL A 191 -3.48 -8.30 -4.03
N GLY A 192 -4.53 -9.11 -3.94
CA GLY A 192 -4.65 -10.19 -2.96
C GLY A 192 -5.94 -10.10 -2.15
N GLY A 193 -6.23 -11.15 -1.40
CA GLY A 193 -7.32 -11.22 -0.45
C GLY A 193 -7.03 -10.46 0.84
N LEU A 194 -8.08 -10.08 1.55
CA LEU A 194 -8.01 -9.30 2.77
C LEU A 194 -8.88 -9.95 3.82
N HIS A 195 -8.33 -10.22 5.00
CA HIS A 195 -9.08 -10.67 6.17
C HIS A 195 -8.79 -9.73 7.35
N THR A 196 -9.81 -8.98 7.76
CA THR A 196 -9.72 -8.01 8.86
C THR A 196 -10.85 -8.23 9.85
N GLN A 197 -10.60 -7.88 11.11
CA GLN A 197 -11.62 -7.87 12.14
C GLN A 197 -12.72 -6.87 11.79
N ARG A 198 -12.34 -5.70 11.26
CA ARG A 198 -13.27 -4.63 10.91
C ARG A 198 -12.69 -3.75 9.81
N LEU A 199 -13.47 -3.57 8.74
CA LEU A 199 -13.16 -2.62 7.68
C LEU A 199 -13.91 -1.32 7.99
N ASP A 200 -13.23 -0.36 8.60
CA ASP A 200 -13.83 0.89 9.06
C ASP A 200 -14.29 1.76 7.89
N LEU A 201 -13.45 1.87 6.86
CA LEU A 201 -13.78 2.55 5.61
C LEU A 201 -12.98 1.95 4.45
N ALA A 202 -13.63 1.76 3.31
CA ALA A 202 -12.96 1.60 2.03
C ALA A 202 -13.54 2.59 1.01
N GLU A 203 -12.71 3.43 0.41
CA GLU A 203 -13.14 4.53 -0.44
C GLU A 203 -12.29 4.64 -1.70
N SER A 204 -12.94 4.79 -2.85
CA SER A 204 -12.26 5.02 -4.14
C SER A 204 -11.14 4.01 -4.39
N SER A 205 -11.30 2.76 -3.94
CA SER A 205 -10.23 1.76 -3.86
C SER A 205 -10.54 0.52 -4.67
N LEU A 206 -9.49 -0.22 -5.04
CA LEU A 206 -9.58 -1.46 -5.82
C LEU A 206 -9.13 -2.65 -4.98
N PHE A 207 -10.01 -3.63 -4.78
CA PHE A 207 -9.64 -4.91 -4.19
C PHE A 207 -9.67 -5.98 -5.28
N LEU A 208 -8.55 -6.67 -5.51
CA LEU A 208 -8.48 -7.68 -6.59
C LEU A 208 -8.71 -9.11 -6.08
N GLY A 209 -8.54 -9.35 -4.78
CA GLY A 209 -8.90 -10.59 -4.11
C GLY A 209 -10.10 -10.45 -3.17
N THR A 210 -10.56 -11.57 -2.63
CA THR A 210 -11.73 -11.61 -1.74
C THR A 210 -11.48 -10.82 -0.46
N VAL A 211 -12.44 -9.98 -0.08
CA VAL A 211 -12.39 -9.20 1.17
C VAL A 211 -13.33 -9.80 2.20
N VAL A 212 -12.82 -10.08 3.39
CA VAL A 212 -13.54 -10.61 4.55
C VAL A 212 -13.34 -9.68 5.73
N ALA A 213 -14.39 -8.97 6.11
CA ALA A 213 -14.50 -8.26 7.37
C ALA A 213 -15.42 -9.04 8.30
N GLU A 214 -14.97 -9.36 9.50
CA GLU A 214 -15.78 -10.12 10.46
C GLU A 214 -16.93 -9.28 11.02
N GLN A 215 -16.63 -8.04 11.41
CA GLN A 215 -17.59 -7.08 11.94
C GLN A 215 -18.16 -6.20 10.82
N ARG A 216 -19.29 -6.61 10.24
CA ARG A 216 -19.92 -5.93 9.08
C ARG A 216 -20.99 -4.91 9.46
N GLN A 217 -21.39 -4.88 10.73
CA GLN A 217 -22.33 -3.92 11.29
C GLN A 217 -21.75 -2.51 11.48
N GLN A 218 -20.42 -2.37 11.33
CA GLN A 218 -19.68 -1.11 11.42
C GLN A 218 -18.91 -0.89 10.12
N GLY A 219 -18.74 0.38 9.75
CA GLY A 219 -17.99 0.79 8.57
C GLY A 219 -18.79 0.81 7.27
N CYS A 220 -18.12 1.23 6.20
CA CYS A 220 -18.71 1.36 4.87
C CYS A 220 -17.65 1.13 3.79
N VAL A 221 -18.05 0.47 2.71
CA VAL A 221 -17.31 0.46 1.45
C VAL A 221 -18.04 1.37 0.47
N ARG A 222 -17.36 2.36 -0.09
CA ARG A 222 -17.94 3.31 -1.03
C ARG A 222 -17.06 3.54 -2.25
N PHE A 223 -17.69 3.77 -3.41
CA PHE A 223 -16.99 4.14 -4.65
C PHE A 223 -15.82 3.22 -5.03
N SER A 224 -15.92 1.93 -4.66
CA SER A 224 -14.79 0.99 -4.73
C SER A 224 -15.15 -0.24 -5.52
N HIS A 225 -14.15 -0.92 -6.07
CA HIS A 225 -14.32 -2.25 -6.66
C HIS A 225 -14.13 -3.32 -5.59
N VAL A 226 -15.14 -4.17 -5.38
CA VAL A 226 -15.07 -5.30 -4.43
C VAL A 226 -15.51 -6.59 -5.13
N PRO A 227 -14.65 -7.62 -5.20
CA PRO A 227 -14.98 -8.87 -5.89
C PRO A 227 -16.23 -9.55 -5.33
N LEU A 228 -16.93 -10.30 -6.18
CA LEU A 228 -18.04 -11.14 -5.76
C LEU A 228 -17.60 -12.14 -4.69
N GLY A 229 -18.50 -12.49 -3.77
CA GLY A 229 -18.20 -13.38 -2.64
C GLY A 229 -17.55 -12.70 -1.44
N SER A 230 -17.07 -11.46 -1.59
CA SER A 230 -16.52 -10.68 -0.48
C SER A 230 -17.58 -10.34 0.58
N ARG A 231 -17.23 -10.55 1.85
CA ARG A 231 -18.05 -10.27 3.04
C ARG A 231 -17.58 -8.95 3.65
N VAL A 232 -18.16 -7.85 3.19
CA VAL A 232 -17.81 -6.48 3.62
C VAL A 232 -18.98 -5.79 4.31
N PRO A 233 -18.75 -4.65 5.01
CA PRO A 233 -19.82 -3.78 5.48
C PRO A 233 -20.69 -3.24 4.34
N ARG A 234 -21.61 -2.32 4.67
CA ARG A 234 -22.53 -1.71 3.69
C ARG A 234 -21.75 -1.16 2.49
N ARG A 235 -22.17 -1.57 1.29
CA ARG A 235 -21.65 -1.07 0.01
C ARG A 235 -22.46 0.14 -0.43
N TYR A 236 -21.79 1.17 -0.93
CA TYR A 236 -22.41 2.36 -1.50
C TYR A 236 -21.72 2.73 -2.82
N ARG A 237 -22.44 2.64 -3.94
CA ARG A 237 -21.90 2.91 -5.29
C ARG A 237 -20.61 2.13 -5.58
N CYS A 238 -20.56 0.87 -5.15
CA CYS A 238 -19.42 -0.02 -5.41
C CYS A 238 -19.65 -0.83 -6.70
N GLN A 239 -18.55 -1.23 -7.33
CA GLN A 239 -18.55 -2.11 -8.48
C GLN A 239 -18.12 -3.54 -8.12
N PRO A 240 -18.69 -4.58 -8.75
CA PRO A 240 -19.89 -4.54 -9.58
C PRO A 240 -21.14 -4.16 -8.77
N GLU A 241 -21.99 -3.32 -9.35
CA GLU A 241 -23.35 -3.11 -8.86
C GLU A 241 -24.26 -4.24 -9.36
N VAL A 242 -24.56 -5.20 -8.50
CA VAL A 242 -25.38 -6.37 -8.86
C VAL A 242 -26.83 -6.13 -8.43
N PRO A 243 -27.81 -6.17 -9.36
CA PRO A 243 -29.23 -6.10 -9.02
C PRO A 243 -29.67 -7.20 -8.06
N ALA A 244 -30.61 -6.92 -7.17
CA ALA A 244 -31.03 -7.87 -6.12
C ALA A 244 -31.64 -9.16 -6.70
N GLU A 245 -32.35 -9.03 -7.82
CA GLU A 245 -33.00 -10.10 -8.57
C GLU A 245 -32.10 -10.81 -9.61
N ALA A 246 -30.82 -10.42 -9.73
CA ALA A 246 -29.91 -11.03 -10.69
C ALA A 246 -29.60 -12.49 -10.33
N SER A 247 -29.65 -13.38 -11.32
CA SER A 247 -29.23 -14.77 -11.16
C SER A 247 -27.72 -14.86 -10.86
N PRO A 248 -27.24 -15.95 -10.24
CA PRO A 248 -25.80 -16.14 -10.02
C PRO A 248 -24.97 -16.10 -11.31
N ALA A 249 -25.54 -16.51 -12.44
CA ALA A 249 -24.88 -16.45 -13.74
C ALA A 249 -24.74 -15.00 -14.26
N GLU A 250 -25.78 -14.18 -14.12
CA GLU A 250 -25.76 -12.76 -14.50
C GLU A 250 -24.82 -11.96 -13.62
N ALA A 251 -24.84 -12.18 -12.30
CA ALA A 251 -23.92 -11.54 -11.37
C ALA A 251 -22.46 -11.81 -11.77
N ARG A 252 -22.11 -13.06 -12.08
CA ARG A 252 -20.75 -13.43 -12.55
C ARG A 252 -20.39 -12.76 -13.87
N ARG A 253 -21.30 -12.70 -14.84
CA ARG A 253 -21.08 -12.02 -16.13
C ARG A 253 -20.82 -10.53 -15.94
N LEU A 254 -21.63 -9.87 -15.10
CA LEU A 254 -21.46 -8.46 -14.80
C LEU A 254 -20.12 -8.20 -14.10
N ALA A 255 -19.79 -8.99 -13.08
CA ALA A 255 -18.52 -8.88 -12.36
C ALA A 255 -17.31 -9.07 -13.28
N ALA A 256 -17.36 -10.02 -14.22
CA ALA A 256 -16.29 -10.22 -15.18
C ALA A 256 -16.15 -9.04 -16.15
N ARG A 257 -17.26 -8.41 -16.56
CA ARG A 257 -17.26 -7.24 -17.44
C ARG A 257 -16.64 -6.01 -16.78
N VAL A 258 -16.96 -5.76 -15.50
CA VAL A 258 -16.48 -4.58 -14.75
C VAL A 258 -15.26 -4.88 -13.88
N PHE A 259 -14.55 -5.97 -14.17
CA PHE A 259 -13.31 -6.29 -13.45
C PHE A 259 -12.21 -5.29 -13.86
N PRO A 260 -11.45 -4.71 -12.90
CA PRO A 260 -10.36 -3.78 -13.19
C PRO A 260 -9.33 -4.39 -14.14
N ARG A 261 -8.97 -3.62 -15.17
CA ARG A 261 -7.93 -3.99 -16.14
C ARG A 261 -6.74 -3.09 -15.92
N PHE A 262 -5.55 -3.66 -15.97
CA PHE A 262 -4.29 -2.97 -15.70
C PHE A 262 -3.37 -3.10 -16.89
N THR A 263 -2.53 -2.09 -17.11
CA THR A 263 -1.41 -2.16 -18.05
C THR A 263 -0.41 -3.22 -17.60
N SER A 264 -0.05 -3.22 -16.30
CA SER A 264 0.68 -4.31 -15.66
C SER A 264 0.32 -4.45 -14.18
N LEU A 265 0.43 -5.66 -13.65
CA LEU A 265 0.42 -5.97 -12.21
C LEU A 265 1.76 -6.52 -11.72
N SER A 266 2.77 -6.60 -12.58
CA SER A 266 4.11 -7.01 -12.19
C SER A 266 4.86 -5.81 -11.64
N TYR A 267 5.25 -5.87 -10.38
CA TYR A 267 6.11 -4.85 -9.80
C TYR A 267 7.41 -4.73 -10.61
N GLY A 268 7.79 -3.49 -10.92
CA GLY A 268 8.96 -3.17 -11.75
C GLY A 268 8.61 -2.78 -13.19
N ASP A 269 7.42 -3.14 -13.68
CA ASP A 269 6.96 -2.69 -14.98
C ASP A 269 6.58 -1.20 -14.96
N PRO A 270 6.82 -0.43 -16.05
CA PRO A 270 6.48 1.00 -16.10
C PRO A 270 4.99 1.31 -15.84
N GLY A 271 4.09 0.43 -16.30
CA GLY A 271 2.64 0.53 -16.11
C GLY A 271 2.11 -0.17 -14.86
N TYR A 272 2.96 -0.42 -13.85
CA TYR A 272 2.58 -1.16 -12.64
C TYR A 272 1.39 -0.52 -11.91
N CYS A 273 0.34 -1.32 -11.72
CA CYS A 273 -0.96 -0.91 -11.15
C CYS A 273 -1.68 0.24 -11.87
N GLN A 274 -1.19 0.68 -13.04
CA GLN A 274 -1.88 1.65 -13.86
C GLN A 274 -3.09 0.96 -14.50
N LEU A 275 -4.28 1.56 -14.39
CA LEU A 275 -5.45 1.04 -15.09
C LEU A 275 -5.27 1.18 -16.60
N ASP A 276 -5.66 0.14 -17.34
CA ASP A 276 -5.71 0.19 -18.80
C ASP A 276 -6.84 1.15 -19.21
N TRP A 277 -6.54 2.13 -20.05
CA TRP A 277 -7.49 3.12 -20.55
C TRP A 277 -8.65 2.50 -21.36
N ARG A 278 -8.50 1.26 -21.84
CA ARG A 278 -9.56 0.44 -22.47
C ARG A 278 -10.38 -0.36 -21.45
N GLY A 279 -10.14 -0.14 -20.16
CA GLY A 279 -10.85 -0.75 -19.06
C GLY A 279 -12.32 -0.33 -18.95
N PRO A 280 -13.07 -0.96 -18.04
CA PRO A 280 -14.47 -0.60 -17.80
C PRO A 280 -14.57 0.84 -17.29
N ARG A 281 -15.48 1.62 -17.87
CA ARG A 281 -15.69 3.03 -17.48
C ARG A 281 -16.13 3.17 -16.03
N GLU A 282 -16.85 2.17 -15.53
CA GLU A 282 -17.29 2.08 -14.14
C GLU A 282 -16.13 2.01 -13.15
N ILE A 283 -14.94 1.60 -13.59
CA ILE A 283 -13.71 1.58 -12.80
C ILE A 283 -12.89 2.85 -13.07
N LEU A 284 -12.74 3.21 -14.34
CA LEU A 284 -11.96 4.38 -14.76
C LEU A 284 -12.56 5.72 -14.31
N ARG A 285 -13.85 5.77 -13.94
CA ARG A 285 -14.56 6.99 -13.52
C ARG A 285 -15.44 6.75 -12.29
N GLY A 286 -15.13 5.69 -11.54
CA GLY A 286 -15.99 5.21 -10.45
C GLY A 286 -15.66 5.75 -9.07
N ALA A 287 -14.58 6.52 -8.93
CA ALA A 287 -14.22 7.15 -7.66
C ALA A 287 -15.24 8.21 -7.25
N GLU A 288 -15.18 8.63 -5.98
CA GLU A 288 -16.11 9.62 -5.40
C GLU A 288 -16.18 10.93 -6.19
N ASP A 289 -15.06 11.36 -6.77
CA ASP A 289 -14.89 12.60 -7.52
C ASP A 289 -14.89 12.39 -9.04
N GLU A 290 -15.42 11.25 -9.49
CA GLU A 290 -15.47 10.83 -10.90
C GLU A 290 -14.08 10.57 -11.53
N SER A 291 -13.03 10.50 -10.70
CA SER A 291 -11.72 9.99 -11.09
C SER A 291 -11.70 8.46 -11.19
N GLU A 292 -10.54 7.91 -11.53
CA GLU A 292 -10.34 6.47 -11.54
C GLU A 292 -10.27 5.91 -10.12
N MET A 293 -10.78 4.71 -9.88
CA MET A 293 -10.59 4.03 -8.61
C MET A 293 -9.14 3.54 -8.45
N GLY A 294 -8.66 3.45 -7.21
CA GLY A 294 -7.36 2.86 -6.88
C GLY A 294 -6.25 3.88 -6.64
N VAL A 295 -5.00 3.40 -6.64
CA VAL A 295 -3.79 4.18 -6.27
C VAL A 295 -3.63 5.49 -7.04
N PHE A 296 -4.03 5.52 -8.32
CA PHE A 296 -3.85 6.68 -9.19
C PHE A 296 -5.04 7.66 -9.18
N SER A 297 -6.07 7.42 -8.36
CA SER A 297 -7.23 8.31 -8.22
C SER A 297 -6.84 9.78 -8.01
N SER A 298 -5.84 10.04 -7.17
CA SER A 298 -5.34 11.38 -6.86
C SER A 298 -4.69 12.12 -8.04
N LEU A 299 -4.35 11.43 -9.13
CA LEU A 299 -3.85 12.07 -10.35
C LEU A 299 -4.96 12.74 -11.16
N LEU A 300 -6.22 12.39 -10.92
CA LEU A 300 -7.41 12.94 -11.59
C LEU A 300 -7.33 12.83 -13.12
N GLN A 301 -6.71 11.76 -13.65
CA GLN A 301 -6.49 11.60 -15.09
C GLN A 301 -7.77 11.72 -15.93
N PRO A 302 -8.91 11.09 -15.56
CA PRO A 302 -10.15 11.23 -16.32
C PRO A 302 -10.67 12.67 -16.35
N ARG A 303 -10.49 13.44 -15.26
CA ARG A 303 -10.92 14.85 -15.21
C ARG A 303 -10.00 15.74 -16.03
N ARG A 304 -8.69 15.46 -16.04
CA ARG A 304 -7.73 16.15 -16.91
C ARG A 304 -8.04 15.90 -18.38
N GLU A 305 -8.40 14.67 -18.72
CA GLU A 305 -8.85 14.31 -20.07
C GLU A 305 -10.12 15.09 -20.46
N ASP A 306 -11.13 15.11 -19.60
CA ASP A 306 -12.38 15.85 -19.87
C ASP A 306 -12.12 17.34 -20.04
N ALA A 307 -11.32 17.93 -19.15
CA ALA A 307 -10.93 19.33 -19.25
C ALA A 307 -10.19 19.62 -20.58
N LEU A 308 -9.30 18.73 -21.01
CA LEU A 308 -8.60 18.86 -22.28
C LEU A 308 -9.57 18.78 -23.47
N ARG A 309 -10.51 17.83 -23.47
CA ARG A 309 -11.52 17.69 -24.52
C ARG A 309 -12.37 18.96 -24.65
N VAL A 310 -12.86 19.50 -23.53
CA VAL A 310 -13.62 20.76 -23.53
C VAL A 310 -12.81 21.90 -24.15
N ARG A 311 -11.52 22.01 -23.83
CA ARG A 311 -10.66 23.05 -24.43
C ARG A 311 -10.37 22.82 -25.91
N LEU A 312 -10.24 21.57 -26.35
CA LEU A 312 -10.10 21.28 -27.78
C LEU A 312 -11.37 21.67 -28.53
N ASP A 313 -12.55 21.32 -28.01
CA ASP A 313 -13.82 21.68 -28.64
C ASP A 313 -14.03 23.21 -28.72
N GLU A 314 -13.61 23.95 -27.69
CA GLU A 314 -13.74 25.41 -27.64
C GLU A 314 -12.73 26.16 -28.52
N TYR A 315 -11.49 25.68 -28.62
CA TYR A 315 -10.37 26.46 -29.19
C TYR A 315 -9.74 25.87 -30.45
N LEU A 316 -10.14 24.66 -30.88
CA LEU A 316 -9.62 24.08 -32.11
C LEU A 316 -10.10 24.87 -33.33
N ARG A 317 -9.15 25.28 -34.18
CA ARG A 317 -9.46 26.07 -35.38
C ARG A 317 -10.22 25.21 -36.39
N LEU A 318 -11.10 25.88 -37.15
CA LEU A 318 -11.82 25.25 -38.25
C LEU A 318 -10.86 24.55 -39.22
N GLY A 319 -11.20 23.31 -39.60
CA GLY A 319 -10.42 22.50 -40.53
C GLY A 319 -9.28 21.70 -39.89
N LEU A 320 -9.12 21.74 -38.56
CA LEU A 320 -8.21 20.86 -37.83
C LEU A 320 -8.99 19.77 -37.07
N GLU A 321 -8.35 18.62 -36.87
CA GLU A 321 -8.82 17.54 -36.02
C GLU A 321 -7.76 17.25 -34.95
N ALA A 322 -8.19 16.97 -33.72
CA ALA A 322 -7.32 16.65 -32.60
C ALA A 322 -7.71 15.31 -31.98
N GLY A 323 -6.71 14.53 -31.58
CA GLY A 323 -6.88 13.25 -30.88
C GLY A 323 -6.01 13.20 -29.63
N ILE A 324 -6.51 12.57 -28.57
CA ILE A 324 -5.76 12.32 -27.34
C ILE A 324 -5.10 10.95 -27.44
N LEU A 325 -3.77 10.92 -27.34
CA LEU A 325 -2.96 9.70 -27.39
C LEU A 325 -2.40 9.41 -25.99
N PHE A 326 -2.69 8.23 -25.46
CA PHE A 326 -2.17 7.77 -24.18
C PHE A 326 -0.85 7.04 -24.40
N VAL A 327 0.17 7.39 -23.60
CA VAL A 327 1.50 6.79 -23.63
C VAL A 327 1.78 6.18 -22.25
N THR A 328 2.38 4.99 -22.25
CA THR A 328 2.86 4.30 -21.05
C THR A 328 4.37 4.15 -21.10
#